data_AF-A0A6M3LKJ9-F1
#
_entry.id   AF-A0A6M3LKJ9-F1
#
_cell.length_a   1.000
_cell.length_b   1.000
_cell.length_c   1.000
_cell.angle_alpha   90.00
_cell.angle_beta   90.00
_cell.angle_gamma   90.00
#
_symmetry.space_group_name_H-M   'P 1'
#
loop_
_entity.id
_entity.type
_entity.pdbx_description
1 polymer ?
#
loop_
_entity_poly.entity_id
_entity_poly.type
_entity_poly.pdbx_seq_one_letter_code
_entity_poly.pdbx_strand_id
1 'polypeptide(L)'
;MSHGADLDENINTLFNVMSSEKAWEELYGMGDVPDFTEMVGTVTYSAVYPGYWTKIEHKEFANGIQITRKMIDDDRYDAVEGRAERLGESARRTKEKYGCRNFAYAFSTAFDFQTNEEGLSLCNDSHTTKASGVSTTTGFDNYVTTAFSPAAVEAARILGNKFRSDIGERIDMNLDTLIVPDELAEDAWELISSSGKVDTDNNNANWHKGKYNLLIYKRLSDYDTNNWFMVDYAKMKKMLYWYNRIPTEFHNTTDFDTFMRKYMGYFRCSYGFKDWRFLIGAEVT
;
A
#
# COMPACT_ATOMS: atom_id res chain seq x y z
N MET A 1 -15.68 -12.10 17.08
CA MET A 1 -14.37 -12.05 16.41
C MET A 1 -14.16 -13.39 15.71
N SER A 2 -14.59 -13.51 14.46
CA SER A 2 -14.30 -14.70 13.65
C SER A 2 -12.84 -14.63 13.22
N HIS A 3 -11.97 -15.32 13.96
CA HIS A 3 -10.65 -15.69 13.47
C HIS A 3 -10.86 -16.82 12.44
N GLY A 4 -11.34 -16.44 11.26
CA GLY A 4 -11.41 -17.31 10.09
C GLY A 4 -10.08 -17.22 9.35
N ALA A 5 -9.47 -18.37 9.09
CA ALA A 5 -8.19 -18.53 8.40
C ALA A 5 -8.30 -18.26 6.89
N ASP A 6 -8.81 -17.09 6.53
CA ASP A 6 -8.71 -16.55 5.18
C ASP A 6 -7.62 -15.48 5.14
N LEU A 7 -6.85 -15.44 4.05
CA LEU A 7 -6.02 -14.26 3.77
C LEU A 7 -7.01 -13.12 3.47
N ASP A 8 -7.28 -12.28 4.47
CA ASP A 8 -8.20 -11.15 4.36
C ASP A 8 -7.83 -10.26 3.17
N GLU A 9 -8.84 -9.68 2.50
CA GLU A 9 -8.61 -8.73 1.40
C GLU A 9 -8.25 -7.36 1.99
N ASN A 10 -6.95 -7.05 2.04
CA ASN A 10 -6.47 -5.79 2.62
C ASN A 10 -6.50 -4.64 1.61
N ILE A 11 -6.74 -4.91 0.33
CA ILE A 11 -6.76 -3.88 -0.72
C ILE A 11 -7.73 -2.75 -0.38
N ASN A 12 -8.98 -3.09 -0.02
CA ASN A 12 -10.00 -2.08 0.33
C ASN A 12 -9.68 -1.32 1.61
N THR A 13 -8.82 -1.87 2.49
CA THR A 13 -8.37 -1.23 3.73
C THR A 13 -7.18 -0.31 3.47
N LEU A 14 -6.27 -0.67 2.56
CA LEU A 14 -5.03 0.07 2.31
C LEU A 14 -5.15 1.11 1.19
N PHE A 15 -5.89 0.80 0.13
CA PHE A 15 -5.93 1.61 -1.08
C PHE A 15 -7.25 2.37 -1.24
N ASN A 16 -7.22 3.45 -2.01
CA ASN A 16 -8.41 4.01 -2.62
C ASN A 16 -8.71 3.25 -3.92
N VAL A 17 -9.78 2.47 -3.90
CA VAL A 17 -10.18 1.65 -5.05
C VAL A 17 -11.02 2.48 -6.00
N MET A 18 -10.56 2.60 -7.25
CA MET A 18 -11.20 3.37 -8.30
C MET A 18 -11.38 2.51 -9.57
N SER A 19 -12.39 2.83 -10.37
CA SER A 19 -12.49 2.35 -11.75
C SER A 19 -11.71 3.27 -12.69
N SER A 20 -11.24 2.74 -13.82
CA SER A 20 -10.66 3.53 -14.90
C SER A 20 -11.13 3.01 -16.25
N GLU A 21 -11.45 3.92 -17.17
CA GLU A 21 -11.74 3.62 -18.57
C GLU A 21 -10.54 3.94 -19.48
N LYS A 22 -9.50 4.59 -18.95
CA LYS A 22 -8.33 5.04 -19.70
C LYS A 22 -7.36 3.88 -19.96
N ALA A 23 -6.42 4.10 -20.88
CA ALA A 23 -5.33 3.16 -21.13
C ALA A 23 -4.27 3.21 -20.01
N TRP A 24 -4.07 4.38 -19.42
CA TRP A 24 -3.22 4.65 -18.25
C TRP A 24 -3.80 5.82 -17.47
N GLU A 25 -3.43 5.94 -16.20
CA GLU A 25 -3.75 7.09 -15.35
C GLU A 25 -2.50 7.93 -15.09
N GLU A 26 -2.68 9.24 -15.02
CA GLU A 26 -1.64 10.20 -14.66
C GLU A 26 -2.08 10.94 -13.41
N LEU A 27 -1.31 10.78 -12.34
CA LEU A 27 -1.50 11.45 -11.07
C LEU A 27 -0.49 12.57 -10.96
N TYR A 28 -0.95 13.79 -10.65
CA TYR A 28 -0.07 14.93 -10.44
C TYR A 28 -0.03 15.31 -8.96
N GLY A 29 1.18 15.49 -8.43
CA GLY A 29 1.38 16.25 -7.21
C GLY A 29 0.96 17.70 -7.44
N MET A 30 0.16 18.25 -6.53
CA MET A 30 -0.12 19.68 -6.50
C MET A 30 0.87 20.32 -5.54
N GLY A 31 1.55 21.38 -5.98
CA GLY A 31 2.41 22.14 -5.07
C GLY A 31 1.60 22.94 -4.07
N ASP A 32 2.17 23.13 -2.90
CA ASP A 32 1.56 23.87 -1.81
C ASP A 32 1.65 25.39 -2.04
N VAL A 33 0.83 26.14 -1.29
CA VAL A 33 0.79 27.61 -1.38
C VAL A 33 1.59 28.20 -0.23
N PRO A 34 2.54 29.12 -0.48
CA PRO A 34 3.28 29.78 0.58
C PRO A 34 2.40 30.56 1.56
N ASP A 35 2.93 30.76 2.77
CA ASP A 35 2.27 31.49 3.84
C ASP A 35 1.84 32.90 3.42
N PHE A 36 0.76 33.36 4.05
CA PHE A 36 0.27 34.73 3.89
C PHE A 36 1.30 35.74 4.41
N THR A 37 1.60 36.74 3.60
CA THR A 37 2.44 37.89 3.98
C THR A 37 1.58 39.06 4.44
N GLU A 38 2.11 39.89 5.35
CA GLU A 38 1.44 41.12 5.77
C GLU A 38 1.22 42.06 4.57
N MET A 39 0.00 42.60 4.45
CA MET A 39 -0.40 43.43 3.33
C MET A 39 0.20 44.83 3.45
N VAL A 40 1.16 45.18 2.58
CA VAL A 40 1.75 46.53 2.47
C VAL A 40 1.09 47.39 1.38
N GLY A 41 -0.24 47.30 1.27
CA GLY A 41 -1.06 48.11 0.34
C GLY A 41 -1.51 47.42 -0.94
N THR A 42 -0.89 46.30 -1.34
CA THR A 42 -1.34 45.44 -2.45
C THR A 42 -1.20 43.96 -2.10
N VAL A 43 -1.97 43.11 -2.79
CA VAL A 43 -1.89 41.65 -2.63
C VAL A 43 -0.64 41.12 -3.33
N THR A 44 0.20 40.40 -2.58
CA THR A 44 1.32 39.64 -3.14
C THR A 44 0.81 38.29 -3.66
N TYR A 45 1.16 37.93 -4.89
CA TYR A 45 0.80 36.66 -5.50
C TYR A 45 2.02 35.74 -5.52
N SER A 46 1.94 34.64 -4.78
CA SER A 46 2.98 33.63 -4.72
C SER A 46 2.98 32.72 -5.95
N ALA A 47 4.15 32.28 -6.38
CA ALA A 47 4.28 31.24 -7.41
C ALA A 47 4.02 29.86 -6.78
N VAL A 48 3.24 29.02 -7.46
CA VAL A 48 3.01 27.62 -7.08
C VAL A 48 3.74 26.73 -8.08
N TYR A 49 4.58 25.82 -7.58
CA TYR A 49 5.30 24.87 -8.42
C TYR A 49 4.45 23.62 -8.68
N PRO A 50 4.49 23.01 -9.88
CA PRO A 50 3.84 21.73 -10.08
C PRO A 50 4.60 20.64 -9.30
N GLY A 51 3.89 19.67 -8.72
CA GLY A 51 4.51 18.49 -8.11
C GLY A 51 4.99 17.48 -9.15
N TYR A 52 5.52 16.35 -8.68
CA TYR A 52 5.90 15.24 -9.54
C TYR A 52 4.65 14.54 -10.11
N TRP A 53 4.76 14.05 -11.34
CA TRP A 53 3.73 13.16 -11.90
C TRP A 53 4.08 11.68 -11.71
N THR A 54 3.04 10.86 -11.60
CA THR A 54 3.14 9.40 -11.61
C THR A 54 2.18 8.85 -12.65
N LYS A 55 2.69 8.07 -13.59
CA LYS A 55 1.90 7.36 -14.60
C LYS A 55 1.70 5.93 -14.16
N ILE A 56 0.46 5.44 -14.17
CA ILE A 56 0.10 4.07 -13.78
C ILE A 56 -0.51 3.36 -15.00
N GLU A 57 0.11 2.27 -15.43
CA GLU A 57 -0.33 1.47 -16.58
C GLU A 57 -1.02 0.17 -16.13
N HIS A 58 -2.22 -0.10 -16.64
CA HIS A 58 -3.02 -1.26 -16.26
C HIS A 58 -2.55 -2.53 -16.97
N LYS A 59 -2.13 -3.56 -16.21
CA LYS A 59 -1.79 -4.88 -16.79
C LYS A 59 -3.01 -5.80 -16.84
N GLU A 60 -2.92 -6.78 -17.74
CA GLU A 60 -3.94 -7.80 -17.93
C GLU A 60 -3.55 -9.10 -17.26
N PHE A 61 -4.53 -9.73 -16.63
CA PHE A 61 -4.36 -11.01 -15.96
C PHE A 61 -5.46 -11.95 -16.42
N ALA A 62 -5.06 -13.11 -16.95
CA ALA A 62 -5.96 -14.14 -17.38
C ALA A 62 -5.48 -15.50 -16.84
N ASN A 63 -6.42 -16.35 -16.46
CA ASN A 63 -6.13 -17.75 -16.16
C ASN A 63 -7.33 -18.61 -16.56
N GLY A 64 -7.10 -19.88 -16.90
CA GLY A 64 -8.18 -20.76 -17.33
C GLY A 64 -7.93 -22.21 -16.95
N ILE A 65 -9.04 -22.94 -16.85
CA ILE A 65 -9.05 -24.38 -16.58
C ILE A 65 -9.84 -25.09 -17.67
N GLN A 66 -9.45 -26.31 -17.98
CA GLN A 66 -10.14 -27.16 -18.94
C GLN A 66 -10.66 -28.40 -18.23
N ILE A 67 -11.88 -28.78 -18.56
CA ILE A 67 -12.55 -29.95 -18.01
C ILE A 67 -12.92 -30.86 -19.17
N THR A 68 -12.40 -32.08 -19.12
CA THR A 68 -12.62 -33.10 -20.15
C THR A 68 -14.07 -33.58 -20.12
N ARG A 69 -14.60 -33.96 -21.30
CA ARG A 69 -15.97 -34.45 -21.44
C ARG A 69 -16.27 -35.65 -20.54
N LYS A 70 -15.32 -36.58 -20.43
CA LYS A 70 -15.43 -37.76 -19.56
C LYS A 70 -15.68 -37.40 -18.09
N MET A 71 -15.02 -36.36 -17.56
CA MET A 71 -15.27 -35.91 -16.18
C MET A 71 -16.65 -35.29 -15.98
N ILE A 72 -17.25 -34.75 -17.04
CA ILE A 72 -18.60 -34.19 -17.02
C ILE A 72 -19.62 -35.33 -17.10
N ASP A 73 -19.40 -36.32 -17.96
CA ASP A 73 -20.31 -37.47 -18.12
C ASP A 73 -20.27 -38.43 -16.91
N ASP A 74 -19.12 -38.57 -16.24
CA ASP A 74 -18.94 -39.40 -15.03
C ASP A 74 -19.47 -38.74 -13.73
N ASP A 75 -20.38 -37.76 -13.87
CA ASP A 75 -21.23 -37.16 -12.81
C ASP A 75 -20.48 -36.60 -11.58
N ARG A 76 -19.35 -35.91 -11.82
CA ARG A 76 -18.64 -35.16 -10.77
C ARG A 76 -18.97 -33.67 -10.82
N TYR A 77 -20.25 -33.30 -10.79
CA TYR A 77 -20.67 -31.88 -10.78
C TYR A 77 -19.98 -31.08 -9.67
N ASP A 78 -19.86 -31.64 -8.46
CA ASP A 78 -19.12 -31.04 -7.34
C ASP A 78 -17.65 -30.72 -7.69
N ALA A 79 -17.00 -31.60 -8.48
CA ALA A 79 -15.62 -31.40 -8.89
C ALA A 79 -15.48 -30.35 -10.00
N VAL A 80 -16.55 -30.06 -10.74
CA VAL A 80 -16.59 -29.02 -11.77
C VAL A 80 -16.84 -27.65 -11.14
N GLU A 81 -17.83 -27.54 -10.26
CA GLU A 81 -18.14 -26.31 -9.54
C GLU A 81 -16.98 -25.88 -8.62
N GLY A 82 -16.42 -26.81 -7.85
CA GLY A 82 -15.27 -26.52 -6.99
C GLY A 82 -14.00 -26.11 -7.75
N ARG A 83 -13.89 -26.42 -9.04
CA ARG A 83 -12.77 -25.93 -9.88
C ARG A 83 -13.00 -24.49 -10.35
N ALA A 84 -14.24 -24.12 -10.68
CA ALA A 84 -14.57 -22.74 -11.04
C ALA A 84 -14.43 -21.80 -9.84
N GLU A 85 -14.84 -22.24 -8.65
CA GLU A 85 -14.65 -21.50 -7.39
C GLU A 85 -13.16 -21.24 -7.12
N ARG A 86 -12.31 -22.27 -7.22
CA ARG A 86 -10.85 -22.15 -7.09
C ARG A 86 -10.21 -21.20 -8.11
N LEU A 87 -10.80 -21.04 -9.29
CA LEU A 87 -10.34 -20.05 -10.27
C LEU A 87 -10.60 -18.63 -9.76
N GLY A 88 -11.75 -18.39 -9.13
CA GLY A 88 -12.06 -17.11 -8.49
C GLY A 88 -11.18 -16.83 -7.28
N GLU A 89 -10.94 -17.81 -6.43
CA GLU A 89 -9.98 -17.70 -5.33
C GLU A 89 -8.57 -17.39 -5.84
N SER A 90 -8.16 -18.00 -6.96
CA SER A 90 -6.87 -17.70 -7.58
C SER A 90 -6.79 -16.25 -8.06
N ALA A 91 -7.86 -15.69 -8.62
CA ALA A 91 -7.90 -14.29 -9.02
C ALA A 91 -7.79 -13.36 -7.80
N ARG A 92 -8.56 -13.63 -6.73
CA ARG A 92 -8.47 -12.90 -5.44
C ARG A 92 -7.06 -12.95 -4.87
N ARG A 93 -6.46 -14.14 -4.82
CA ARG A 93 -5.09 -14.34 -4.33
C ARG A 93 -4.06 -13.57 -5.15
N THR A 94 -4.21 -13.50 -6.48
CA THR A 94 -3.31 -12.73 -7.33
C THR A 94 -3.41 -11.24 -7.02
N LYS A 95 -4.63 -10.68 -6.92
CA LYS A 95 -4.82 -9.26 -6.57
C LYS A 95 -4.17 -8.90 -5.24
N GLU A 96 -4.43 -9.69 -4.20
CA GLU A 96 -3.86 -9.44 -2.87
C GLU A 96 -2.33 -9.57 -2.86
N LYS A 97 -1.73 -10.39 -3.75
CA LYS A 97 -0.26 -10.50 -3.89
C LYS A 97 0.30 -9.17 -4.40
N TYR A 98 -0.35 -8.58 -5.39
CA TYR A 98 0.02 -7.26 -5.89
C TYR A 98 -0.27 -6.14 -4.89
N GLY A 99 -1.36 -6.21 -4.13
CA GLY A 99 -1.63 -5.25 -3.05
C GLY A 99 -0.52 -5.21 -2.00
N CYS A 100 0.03 -6.36 -1.63
CA CYS A 100 1.13 -6.45 -0.66
C CYS A 100 2.44 -5.87 -1.19
N ARG A 101 2.69 -5.99 -2.49
CA ARG A 101 3.93 -5.55 -3.13
C ARG A 101 4.19 -4.06 -3.03
N ASN A 102 3.15 -3.24 -2.85
CA ASN A 102 3.34 -1.81 -2.57
C ASN A 102 4.19 -1.57 -1.32
N PHE A 103 4.03 -2.41 -0.29
CA PHE A 103 4.80 -2.33 0.95
C PHE A 103 6.04 -3.23 0.90
N ALA A 104 5.90 -4.47 0.40
CA ALA A 104 7.03 -5.41 0.31
C ALA A 104 8.17 -4.91 -0.59
N TYR A 105 7.87 -4.12 -1.61
CA TYR A 105 8.85 -3.48 -2.48
C TYR A 105 8.93 -1.96 -2.29
N ALA A 106 8.52 -1.44 -1.12
CA ALA A 106 8.54 -0.01 -0.83
C ALA A 106 9.94 0.62 -0.94
N PHE A 107 10.99 -0.17 -0.71
CA PHE A 107 12.40 0.26 -0.76
C PHE A 107 13.04 0.11 -2.15
N SER A 108 12.29 -0.42 -3.13
CA SER A 108 12.77 -0.67 -4.48
C SER A 108 12.19 0.33 -5.48
N THR A 109 12.98 0.66 -6.52
CA THR A 109 12.52 1.44 -7.68
C THR A 109 11.94 0.54 -8.78
N ALA A 110 11.95 -0.78 -8.60
CA ALA A 110 11.38 -1.75 -9.53
C ALA A 110 9.86 -1.83 -9.41
N PHE A 111 9.17 -0.78 -9.85
CA PHE A 111 7.72 -0.68 -9.76
C PHE A 111 6.99 -1.63 -10.72
N ASP A 112 5.91 -2.26 -10.24
CA ASP A 112 5.12 -3.19 -11.05
C ASP A 112 4.27 -2.47 -12.12
N PHE A 113 3.65 -1.33 -11.80
CA PHE A 113 2.66 -0.67 -12.67
C PHE A 113 2.91 0.81 -12.92
N GLN A 114 3.85 1.41 -12.19
CA GLN A 114 4.01 2.86 -12.18
C GLN A 114 5.36 3.30 -12.71
N THR A 115 5.36 4.46 -13.37
CA THR A 115 6.55 5.25 -13.66
C THR A 115 6.39 6.58 -12.94
N ASN A 116 7.32 6.88 -12.05
CA ASN A 116 7.31 8.10 -11.25
C ASN A 116 8.42 9.03 -11.75
N GLU A 117 8.11 10.32 -11.90
CA GLU A 117 9.05 11.34 -12.39
C GLU A 117 10.23 11.61 -11.44
N GLU A 118 10.02 11.50 -10.12
CA GLU A 118 11.07 11.59 -9.10
C GLU A 118 12.09 10.46 -9.25
N GLY A 119 11.63 9.28 -9.69
CA GLY A 119 12.49 8.12 -9.95
C GLY A 119 13.01 7.39 -8.70
N LEU A 120 12.47 7.72 -7.52
CA LEU A 120 12.84 7.13 -6.23
C LEU A 120 11.82 6.10 -5.75
N SER A 121 12.24 5.24 -4.83
CA SER A 121 11.40 4.26 -4.14
C SER A 121 10.34 4.93 -3.26
N LEU A 122 9.31 4.18 -2.83
CA LEU A 122 8.26 4.72 -1.94
C LEU A 122 8.81 5.14 -0.58
N CYS A 123 9.75 4.35 -0.05
CA CYS A 123 10.53 4.67 1.13
C CYS A 123 11.96 4.98 0.71
N ASN A 124 12.41 6.21 0.92
CA ASN A 124 13.72 6.70 0.54
C ASN A 124 14.18 7.82 1.49
N ASP A 125 15.49 7.93 1.69
CA ASP A 125 16.11 8.96 2.53
C ASP A 125 16.47 10.25 1.76
N SER A 126 16.24 10.25 0.44
CA SER A 126 16.73 11.24 -0.50
C SER A 126 15.61 11.81 -1.38
N HIS A 127 14.38 11.91 -0.87
CA HIS A 127 13.28 12.50 -1.63
C HIS A 127 13.57 13.96 -2.04
N THR A 128 13.01 14.37 -3.17
CA THR A 128 13.27 15.67 -3.80
C THR A 128 12.01 16.51 -3.94
N THR A 129 12.18 17.75 -4.39
CA THR A 129 11.08 18.67 -4.73
C THR A 129 11.41 19.45 -5.98
N LYS A 130 10.38 19.84 -6.73
CA LYS A 130 10.48 20.75 -7.88
C LYS A 130 10.51 22.22 -7.46
N ALA A 131 10.15 22.54 -6.22
CA ALA A 131 10.19 23.91 -5.73
C ALA A 131 11.63 24.41 -5.66
N SER A 132 11.89 25.55 -6.28
CA SER A 132 13.24 26.13 -6.31
C SER A 132 13.63 26.67 -4.93
N GLY A 133 14.88 26.43 -4.51
CA GLY A 133 15.44 26.99 -3.29
C GLY A 133 15.01 26.29 -1.98
N VAL A 134 14.27 25.19 -2.06
CA VAL A 134 13.86 24.41 -0.90
C VAL A 134 14.93 23.38 -0.56
N SER A 135 15.37 23.36 0.71
CA SER A 135 16.31 22.36 1.21
C SER A 135 15.58 21.06 1.53
N THR A 136 16.04 19.95 0.95
CA THR A 136 15.50 18.59 1.20
C THR A 136 16.23 17.85 2.32
N THR A 137 17.19 18.50 2.99
CA THR A 137 17.98 17.88 4.08
C THR A 137 17.18 17.54 5.34
N THR A 138 15.94 18.02 5.46
CA THR A 138 15.07 17.73 6.61
C THR A 138 13.63 17.58 6.14
N GLY A 139 12.96 16.51 6.55
CA GLY A 139 11.54 16.30 6.26
C GLY A 139 11.24 15.73 4.87
N PHE A 140 12.27 15.21 4.19
CA PHE A 140 12.22 14.49 2.90
C PHE A 140 12.84 13.07 3.02
N ASP A 141 12.73 12.49 4.21
CA ASP A 141 13.27 11.18 4.55
C ASP A 141 12.17 10.41 5.29
N ASN A 142 11.75 9.28 4.71
CA ASN A 142 10.79 8.36 5.30
C ASN A 142 11.33 6.92 5.43
N TYR A 143 12.64 6.77 5.43
CA TYR A 143 13.34 5.49 5.46
C TYR A 143 14.08 5.31 6.79
N VAL A 144 13.89 4.15 7.42
CA VAL A 144 14.67 3.77 8.61
C VAL A 144 15.15 2.32 8.47
N THR A 145 16.15 1.93 9.26
CA THR A 145 16.71 0.57 9.25
C THR A 145 16.61 -0.15 10.60
N THR A 146 15.94 0.47 11.55
CA THR A 146 15.87 -0.02 12.93
C THR A 146 14.84 -1.14 13.08
N ALA A 147 15.25 -2.23 13.72
CA ALA A 147 14.34 -3.31 14.13
C ALA A 147 13.19 -2.81 15.00
N PHE A 148 12.05 -3.49 14.91
CA PHE A 148 10.84 -3.13 15.64
C PHE A 148 11.10 -3.12 17.15
N SER A 149 10.83 -1.98 17.78
CA SER A 149 10.96 -1.79 19.22
C SER A 149 10.19 -0.54 19.64
N PRO A 150 9.85 -0.38 20.94
CA PRO A 150 9.19 0.84 21.42
C PRO A 150 9.98 2.12 21.07
N ALA A 151 11.32 2.06 21.17
CA ALA A 151 12.20 3.17 20.84
C ALA A 151 12.19 3.49 19.33
N ALA A 152 12.20 2.47 18.48
CA ALA A 152 12.14 2.63 17.02
C ALA A 152 10.81 3.25 16.57
N VAL A 153 9.69 2.82 17.17
CA VAL A 153 8.35 3.37 16.86
C VAL A 153 8.26 4.85 17.26
N GLU A 154 8.76 5.24 18.43
CA GLU A 154 8.77 6.67 18.81
C GLU A 154 9.72 7.49 17.93
N ALA A 155 10.88 6.95 17.57
CA ALA A 155 11.83 7.62 16.67
C ALA A 155 11.21 7.86 15.28
N ALA A 156 10.54 6.85 14.71
CA ALA A 156 9.77 6.99 13.48
C ALA A 156 8.65 8.03 13.63
N ARG A 157 7.92 8.05 14.75
CA ARG A 157 6.85 9.03 14.98
C ARG A 157 7.38 10.46 14.97
N ILE A 158 8.52 10.68 15.62
CA ILE A 158 9.20 11.97 15.65
C ILE A 158 9.70 12.36 14.25
N LEU A 159 10.19 11.41 13.45
CA LEU A 159 10.59 11.64 12.07
C LEU A 159 9.40 12.09 11.21
N GLY A 160 8.25 11.41 11.33
CA GLY A 160 7.04 11.75 10.57
C GLY A 160 6.50 13.14 10.89
N ASN A 161 6.55 13.53 12.16
CA ASN A 161 6.19 14.88 12.60
C ASN A 161 7.11 15.99 12.05
N LYS A 162 8.25 15.63 11.46
CA LYS A 162 9.19 16.58 10.84
C LYS A 162 9.04 16.63 9.32
N PHE A 163 8.09 15.91 8.72
CA PHE A 163 7.85 15.96 7.28
C PHE A 163 7.52 17.37 6.82
N ARG A 164 7.98 17.68 5.62
CA ARG A 164 7.76 18.97 4.97
C ARG A 164 7.04 18.80 3.63
N SER A 165 6.26 19.82 3.26
CA SER A 165 5.65 19.94 1.95
C SER A 165 6.72 20.22 0.88
N ASP A 166 6.31 20.25 -0.37
CA ASP A 166 7.17 20.55 -1.50
C ASP A 166 7.83 21.93 -1.40
N ILE A 167 7.19 22.90 -0.75
CA ILE A 167 7.73 24.24 -0.49
C ILE A 167 8.60 24.33 0.77
N GLY A 168 8.77 23.22 1.51
CA GLY A 168 9.58 23.17 2.73
C GLY A 168 8.83 23.55 4.00
N GLU A 169 7.52 23.77 3.96
CA GLU A 169 6.72 24.01 5.17
C GLU A 169 6.38 22.73 5.90
N ARG A 170 6.19 22.77 7.22
CA ARG A 170 5.84 21.56 7.97
C ARG A 170 4.43 21.10 7.61
N ILE A 171 4.26 19.79 7.46
CA ILE A 171 2.94 19.19 7.25
C ILE A 171 2.44 18.51 8.52
N ASP A 172 1.13 18.61 8.75
CA ASP A 172 0.48 17.84 9.79
C ASP A 172 0.42 16.37 9.37
N MET A 173 1.20 15.54 10.04
CA MET A 173 1.24 14.09 9.90
C MET A 173 0.69 13.45 11.18
N ASN A 174 -0.25 12.53 11.03
CA ASN A 174 -0.76 11.72 12.13
C ASN A 174 -0.53 10.24 11.84
N LEU A 175 0.66 9.77 12.20
CA LEU A 175 1.04 8.37 12.07
C LEU A 175 0.28 7.52 13.10
N ASP A 176 -0.86 6.98 12.67
CA ASP A 176 -1.90 6.38 13.53
C ASP A 176 -2.02 4.86 13.36
N THR A 177 -1.32 4.26 12.41
CA THR A 177 -1.47 2.85 12.09
C THR A 177 -0.11 2.18 11.89
N LEU A 178 0.11 1.04 12.54
CA LEU A 178 1.26 0.16 12.37
C LEU A 178 0.88 -0.98 11.43
N ILE A 179 1.65 -1.18 10.37
CA ILE A 179 1.52 -2.31 9.45
C ILE A 179 2.71 -3.23 9.67
N VAL A 180 2.45 -4.48 10.05
CA VAL A 180 3.48 -5.46 10.43
C VAL A 180 3.22 -6.83 9.81
N PRO A 181 4.28 -7.65 9.61
CA PRO A 181 4.17 -9.07 9.28
C PRO A 181 3.67 -9.89 10.48
N ASP A 182 3.39 -11.18 10.27
CA ASP A 182 2.85 -12.08 11.31
C ASP A 182 3.85 -12.28 12.46
N GLU A 183 5.15 -12.31 12.15
CA GLU A 183 6.23 -12.51 13.11
C GLU A 183 6.36 -11.36 14.12
N LEU A 184 5.94 -10.14 13.75
CA LEU A 184 5.96 -8.96 14.62
C LEU A 184 4.61 -8.67 15.26
N ALA A 185 3.58 -9.49 14.99
CA ALA A 185 2.22 -9.21 15.43
C ALA A 185 2.07 -9.22 16.96
N GLU A 186 2.74 -10.14 17.65
CA GLU A 186 2.75 -10.23 19.12
C GLU A 186 3.38 -8.98 19.74
N ASP A 187 4.63 -8.69 19.38
CA ASP A 187 5.37 -7.52 19.87
C ASP A 187 4.61 -6.21 19.61
N ALA A 188 4.02 -6.07 18.43
CA ALA A 188 3.24 -4.90 18.07
C ALA A 188 1.94 -4.81 18.88
N TRP A 189 1.26 -5.93 19.12
CA TRP A 189 0.05 -5.98 19.94
C TRP A 189 0.34 -5.63 21.41
N GLU A 190 1.42 -6.18 21.96
CA GLU A 190 1.86 -5.87 23.32
C GLU A 190 2.22 -4.40 23.48
N LEU A 191 2.95 -3.83 22.51
CA LEU A 191 3.33 -2.41 22.49
C LEU A 191 2.11 -1.48 22.58
N ILE A 192 1.02 -1.77 21.88
CA ILE A 192 -0.17 -0.88 21.84
C ILE A 192 -1.19 -1.18 22.94
N SER A 193 -1.15 -2.37 23.53
CA SER A 193 -2.18 -2.84 24.49
C SER A 193 -1.71 -2.82 25.93
N SER A 194 -0.41 -3.00 26.18
CA SER A 194 0.13 -3.12 27.54
C SER A 194 -0.05 -1.82 28.33
N SER A 195 -0.36 -1.96 29.62
CA SER A 195 -0.46 -0.83 30.56
C SER A 195 0.90 -0.39 31.09
N GLY A 196 1.81 -1.35 31.26
CA GLY A 196 3.19 -1.13 31.66
C GLY A 196 4.10 -1.07 30.44
N LYS A 197 5.25 -0.42 30.56
CA LYS A 197 6.28 -0.42 29.53
C LYS A 197 6.77 -1.86 29.32
N VAL A 198 6.69 -2.34 28.09
CA VAL A 198 7.14 -3.67 27.67
C VAL A 198 8.67 -3.76 27.85
N ASP A 199 9.17 -4.96 28.14
CA ASP A 199 10.61 -5.28 28.31
C ASP A 199 11.34 -4.49 29.41
N THR A 200 10.62 -4.07 30.46
CA THR A 200 11.25 -3.47 31.64
C THR A 200 10.68 -4.02 32.94
N ASP A 201 11.55 -4.23 33.93
CA ASP A 201 11.17 -4.65 35.30
C ASP A 201 10.34 -3.58 36.06
N ASN A 202 10.25 -2.38 35.48
CA ASN A 202 9.55 -1.24 36.07
C ASN A 202 8.15 -1.11 35.46
N ASN A 203 7.13 -1.00 36.31
CA ASN A 203 5.74 -0.76 35.87
C ASN A 203 5.48 0.71 35.47
N ASN A 204 6.35 1.26 34.64
CA ASN A 204 6.21 2.60 34.09
C ASN A 204 5.03 2.61 33.11
N ALA A 205 4.25 3.69 33.08
CA ALA A 205 3.14 3.82 32.16
C ALA A 205 3.59 3.72 30.70
N ASN A 206 2.90 2.91 29.91
CA ASN A 206 3.17 2.76 28.48
C ASN A 206 2.68 4.00 27.71
N TRP A 207 3.63 4.73 27.10
CA TRP A 207 3.33 5.87 26.24
C TRP A 207 2.54 5.47 24.99
N HIS A 208 2.78 4.29 24.42
CA HIS A 208 2.20 3.87 23.14
C HIS A 208 0.78 3.29 23.27
N LYS A 209 0.31 3.06 24.50
CA LYS A 209 -0.97 2.41 24.75
C LYS A 209 -2.13 3.16 24.10
N GLY A 210 -2.85 2.49 23.20
CA GLY A 210 -4.03 3.02 22.52
C GLY A 210 -3.77 4.17 21.54
N LYS A 211 -2.51 4.44 21.18
CA LYS A 211 -2.16 5.50 20.22
C LYS A 211 -2.27 5.07 18.75
N TYR A 212 -2.08 3.79 18.48
CA TYR A 212 -2.00 3.27 17.11
C TYR A 212 -2.99 2.13 16.89
N ASN A 213 -3.50 2.05 15.67
CA ASN A 213 -4.17 0.89 15.14
C ASN A 213 -3.12 -0.13 14.68
N LEU A 214 -3.39 -1.42 14.87
CA LEU A 214 -2.53 -2.50 14.38
C LEU A 214 -3.18 -3.18 13.17
N LEU A 215 -2.47 -3.19 12.05
CA LEU A 215 -2.83 -3.93 10.85
C LEU A 215 -1.78 -5.02 10.60
N ILE A 216 -2.17 -6.27 10.84
CA ILE A 216 -1.32 -7.43 10.58
C ILE A 216 -1.49 -7.83 9.12
N TYR A 217 -0.47 -7.58 8.30
CA TYR A 217 -0.50 -7.93 6.89
C TYR A 217 0.33 -9.20 6.64
N LYS A 218 -0.31 -10.36 6.83
CA LYS A 218 0.31 -11.70 6.76
C LYS A 218 1.16 -11.96 5.51
N ARG A 219 0.85 -11.31 4.39
CA ARG A 219 1.61 -11.49 3.14
C ARG A 219 2.96 -10.79 3.12
N LEU A 220 3.24 -9.89 4.05
CA LEU A 220 4.57 -9.30 4.18
C LEU A 220 5.59 -10.38 4.53
N SER A 221 5.22 -11.34 5.36
CA SER A 221 6.01 -12.52 5.73
C SER A 221 6.46 -13.38 4.53
N ASP A 222 5.77 -13.31 3.38
CA ASP A 222 6.21 -13.99 2.15
C ASP A 222 7.46 -13.33 1.52
N TYR A 223 7.81 -12.11 1.95
CA TYR A 223 8.92 -11.31 1.42
C TYR A 223 9.97 -11.00 2.49
N ASP A 224 9.53 -10.52 3.64
CA ASP A 224 10.39 -10.18 4.78
C ASP A 224 9.61 -10.24 6.10
N THR A 225 10.22 -10.81 7.14
CA THR A 225 9.59 -11.04 8.45
C THR A 225 9.87 -9.93 9.46
N ASN A 226 10.75 -8.98 9.14
CA ASN A 226 11.28 -7.97 10.06
C ASN A 226 10.90 -6.54 9.66
N ASN A 227 10.61 -6.31 8.38
CA ASN A 227 10.19 -5.01 7.88
C ASN A 227 8.84 -4.58 8.47
N TRP A 228 8.76 -3.32 8.89
CA TRP A 228 7.55 -2.75 9.47
C TRP A 228 7.31 -1.34 8.95
N PHE A 229 6.05 -0.90 8.99
CA PHE A 229 5.66 0.41 8.47
C PHE A 229 4.79 1.13 9.49
N MET A 230 4.93 2.45 9.53
CA MET A 230 4.00 3.31 10.25
C MET A 230 3.37 4.30 9.28
N VAL A 231 2.05 4.36 9.26
CA VAL A 231 1.28 5.09 8.26
C VAL A 231 0.31 6.06 8.91
N ASP A 232 0.07 7.18 8.24
CA ASP A 232 -1.09 8.03 8.47
C ASP A 232 -2.22 7.46 7.60
N TYR A 233 -3.19 6.78 8.22
CA TYR A 233 -4.23 6.05 7.48
C TYR A 233 -5.06 6.98 6.58
N ALA A 234 -5.36 8.19 7.05
CA ALA A 234 -6.17 9.15 6.31
C ALA A 234 -5.43 9.68 5.07
N LYS A 235 -4.11 9.93 5.16
CA LYS A 235 -3.29 10.31 4.01
C LYS A 235 -2.99 9.14 3.10
N MET A 236 -2.74 7.94 3.65
CA MET A 236 -2.53 6.72 2.87
C MET A 236 -3.69 6.49 1.90
N LYS A 237 -4.93 6.62 2.37
CA LYS A 237 -6.13 6.55 1.50
C LYS A 237 -6.20 7.62 0.41
N LYS A 238 -5.52 8.75 0.55
CA LYS A 238 -5.48 9.81 -0.47
C LYS A 238 -4.30 9.65 -1.44
N MET A 239 -3.27 8.90 -1.06
CA MET A 239 -2.04 8.77 -1.82
C MET A 239 -1.89 7.41 -2.51
N LEU A 240 -2.46 6.34 -1.96
CA LEU A 240 -2.45 5.00 -2.54
C LEU A 240 -3.71 4.75 -3.38
N TYR A 241 -3.49 4.39 -4.64
CA TYR A 241 -4.56 4.12 -5.59
C TYR A 241 -4.50 2.67 -6.05
N TRP A 242 -5.68 2.06 -6.10
CA TRP A 242 -5.88 0.77 -6.74
C TRP A 242 -6.90 0.95 -7.86
N TYR A 243 -6.53 0.64 -9.09
CA TYR A 243 -7.42 0.73 -10.24
C TYR A 243 -7.92 -0.65 -10.65
N ASN A 244 -9.24 -0.82 -10.65
CA ASN A 244 -9.91 -1.91 -11.33
C ASN A 244 -10.38 -1.40 -12.70
N ARG A 245 -9.57 -1.59 -13.74
CA ARG A 245 -9.94 -1.20 -15.12
C ARG A 245 -11.00 -2.14 -15.70
N ILE A 246 -10.80 -3.43 -15.51
CA ILE A 246 -11.80 -4.45 -15.82
C ILE A 246 -11.98 -5.29 -14.54
N PRO A 247 -13.20 -5.35 -13.96
CA PRO A 247 -13.45 -6.20 -12.80
C PRO A 247 -13.18 -7.66 -13.15
N THR A 248 -13.18 -8.54 -12.15
CA THR A 248 -12.96 -9.97 -12.43
C THR A 248 -14.16 -10.55 -13.17
N GLU A 249 -13.95 -10.94 -14.42
CA GLU A 249 -14.93 -11.54 -15.31
C GLU A 249 -14.64 -13.03 -15.45
N PHE A 250 -15.70 -13.84 -15.45
CA PHE A 250 -15.60 -15.27 -15.70
C PHE A 250 -16.37 -15.62 -16.97
N HIS A 251 -15.70 -16.33 -17.88
CA HIS A 251 -16.28 -16.85 -19.10
C HIS A 251 -16.17 -18.37 -19.11
N ASN A 252 -17.15 -19.04 -19.71
CA ASN A 252 -17.04 -20.45 -20.02
C ASN A 252 -17.54 -20.74 -21.43
N THR A 253 -16.93 -21.72 -22.08
CA THR A 253 -17.34 -22.20 -23.40
C THR A 253 -17.11 -23.69 -23.51
N THR A 254 -17.87 -24.33 -24.39
CA THR A 254 -17.67 -25.73 -24.76
C THR A 254 -16.98 -25.76 -26.11
N ASP A 255 -15.84 -26.45 -26.15
CA ASP A 255 -15.07 -26.67 -27.36
C ASP A 255 -15.86 -27.57 -28.32
N PHE A 256 -16.05 -27.12 -29.56
CA PHE A 256 -16.89 -27.82 -30.53
C PHE A 256 -16.29 -29.18 -30.94
N ASP A 257 -14.97 -29.24 -31.14
CA ASP A 257 -14.30 -30.43 -31.66
C ASP A 257 -14.07 -31.49 -30.58
N THR A 258 -13.81 -31.07 -29.35
CA THR A 258 -13.40 -31.96 -28.26
C THR A 258 -14.44 -32.15 -27.16
N PHE A 259 -15.55 -31.40 -27.21
CA PHE A 259 -16.56 -31.32 -26.15
C PHE A 259 -16.01 -30.95 -24.76
N MET A 260 -14.78 -30.43 -24.70
CA MET A 260 -14.18 -29.97 -23.44
C MET A 260 -14.81 -28.66 -23.01
N ARG A 261 -15.08 -28.52 -21.71
CA ARG A 261 -15.53 -27.26 -21.15
C ARG A 261 -14.33 -26.45 -20.67
N LYS A 262 -14.19 -25.24 -21.19
CA LYS A 262 -13.13 -24.29 -20.83
C LYS A 262 -13.74 -23.20 -19.96
N TYR A 263 -13.12 -22.92 -18.83
CA TYR A 263 -13.44 -21.79 -17.97
C TYR A 263 -12.25 -20.83 -17.97
N MET A 264 -12.53 -19.54 -18.01
CA MET A 264 -11.52 -18.49 -18.02
C MET A 264 -11.93 -17.40 -17.04
N GLY A 265 -10.97 -16.93 -16.25
CA GLY A 265 -11.05 -15.71 -15.46
C GLY A 265 -10.17 -14.64 -16.08
N TYR A 266 -10.67 -13.42 -16.18
CA TYR A 266 -9.96 -12.27 -16.74
C TYR A 266 -10.16 -11.05 -15.84
N PHE A 267 -9.11 -10.26 -15.63
CA PHE A 267 -9.23 -8.93 -15.01
C PHE A 267 -8.09 -8.03 -15.46
N ARG A 268 -8.31 -6.71 -15.34
CA ARG A 268 -7.26 -5.71 -15.53
C ARG A 268 -7.18 -4.81 -14.31
N CYS A 269 -6.00 -4.73 -13.71
CA CYS A 269 -5.77 -3.87 -12.57
C CYS A 269 -4.38 -3.23 -12.59
N SER A 270 -4.22 -2.24 -11.73
CA SER A 270 -2.93 -1.66 -11.36
C SER A 270 -3.02 -1.01 -9.99
N TYR A 271 -1.87 -0.71 -9.41
CA TYR A 271 -1.78 0.13 -8.22
C TYR A 271 -0.61 1.09 -8.35
N GLY A 272 -0.60 2.12 -7.52
CA GLY A 272 0.52 3.04 -7.40
C GLY A 272 0.27 4.08 -6.33
N PHE A 273 1.26 4.93 -6.13
CA PHE A 273 1.19 6.04 -5.19
C PHE A 273 1.36 7.38 -5.90
N LYS A 274 0.70 8.41 -5.37
CA LYS A 274 0.85 9.79 -5.86
C LYS A 274 2.01 10.52 -5.20
N ASP A 275 2.16 10.31 -3.90
CA ASP A 275 3.14 10.99 -3.04
C ASP A 275 3.57 9.99 -1.93
N TRP A 276 4.80 10.12 -1.45
CA TRP A 276 5.39 9.28 -0.40
C TRP A 276 5.05 9.77 1.02
N ARG A 277 4.59 11.02 1.17
CA ARG A 277 4.27 11.69 2.45
C ARG A 277 3.00 11.15 3.15
N PHE A 278 2.99 9.86 3.43
CA PHE A 278 1.94 9.21 4.23
C PHE A 278 2.48 8.08 5.12
N LEU A 279 3.72 7.64 4.91
CA LEU A 279 4.32 6.56 5.70
C LEU A 279 5.76 6.84 6.10
N ILE A 280 6.24 6.00 7.01
CA ILE A 280 7.64 5.67 7.24
C ILE A 280 7.77 4.15 7.10
N GLY A 281 8.80 3.70 6.40
CA GLY A 281 9.13 2.29 6.26
C GLY A 281 10.46 1.94 6.90
N ALA A 282 10.49 0.83 7.61
CA ALA A 282 11.70 0.26 8.17
C ALA A 282 12.18 -0.93 7.32
N GLU A 283 13.36 -0.81 6.73
CA GLU A 283 14.06 -1.91 6.05
C GLU A 283 15.08 -2.53 7.00
N VAL A 284 14.69 -3.63 7.63
CA VAL A 284 15.48 -4.31 8.65
C VAL A 284 16.22 -5.46 7.97
N THR A 285 17.55 -5.36 7.94
CA THR A 285 18.45 -6.37 7.34
C THR A 285 19.11 -7.26 8.39
#